data_AF-A0A3D5CG75-F1
#
_entry.id   AF-A0A3D5CG75-F1
#
_cell.length_a   1.000
_cell.length_b   1.000
_cell.length_c   1.000
_cell.angle_alpha   90.00
_cell.angle_beta   90.00
_cell.angle_gamma   90.00
#
_symmetry.space_group_name_H-M   'P 1'
#
loop_
_entity.id
_entity.type
_entity.pdbx_description
1 polymer ?
#
loop_
_entity_poly.entity_id
_entity_poly.type
_entity_poly.pdbx_seq_one_letter_code
_entity_poly.pdbx_strand_id
1 'polypeptide(L)'
;RHGRVTADIAQVLNDTGARTPPVGGADEPPIITLATRNDIVTRINRAHLDALPGATQTAHAEISGDFGRGDAAYPADAELQLKVGAQVMFLRNDVSTFGQPPRWVNGTIGTVTRIAGGTVRVEVDGEQMDVEPAVWERFRYAYNSSTRSISREIVAEFTQFPLRLAWAVT
;
A
#
# COMPACT_ATOMS: atom_id res chain seq x y z
N ARG A 1 3.76 0.11 -48.10
CA ARG A 1 3.32 0.98 -46.98
C ARG A 1 1.81 1.22 -47.14
N HIS A 2 0.98 0.21 -46.89
CA HIS A 2 -0.48 0.32 -47.02
C HIS A 2 -1.05 0.54 -45.62
N GLY A 3 -1.59 1.74 -45.37
CA GLY A 3 -2.16 2.14 -44.07
C GLY A 3 -3.52 1.51 -43.75
N ARG A 4 -3.71 0.21 -44.05
CA ARG A 4 -4.91 -0.55 -43.70
C ARG A 4 -4.53 -1.70 -42.78
N VAL A 5 -5.16 -1.72 -41.61
CA VAL A 5 -5.09 -2.86 -40.68
C VAL A 5 -5.98 -3.96 -41.24
N THR A 6 -5.40 -5.10 -41.60
CA THR A 6 -6.14 -6.32 -41.99
C THR A 6 -6.49 -7.13 -40.74
N ALA A 7 -7.43 -8.08 -40.87
CA ALA A 7 -7.78 -8.99 -39.78
C ALA A 7 -6.55 -9.75 -39.24
N ASP A 8 -5.66 -10.20 -40.12
CA ASP A 8 -4.43 -10.89 -39.71
C ASP A 8 -3.47 -9.99 -38.91
N ILE A 9 -3.34 -8.72 -39.29
CA ILE A 9 -2.52 -7.74 -38.55
C ILE A 9 -3.15 -7.45 -37.18
N ALA A 10 -4.48 -7.32 -37.12
CA ALA A 10 -5.21 -7.14 -35.86
C ALA A 10 -5.08 -8.38 -34.97
N GLN A 11 -5.10 -9.59 -35.54
CA GLN A 11 -4.95 -10.83 -34.79
C GLN A 11 -3.56 -10.93 -34.17
N VAL A 12 -2.50 -10.63 -34.93
CA VAL A 12 -1.12 -10.61 -34.39
C VAL A 12 -0.98 -9.61 -33.25
N LEU A 13 -1.57 -8.42 -33.36
CA LEU A 13 -1.59 -7.42 -32.29
C LEU A 13 -2.35 -7.93 -31.06
N ASN A 14 -3.52 -8.55 -31.25
CA ASN A 14 -4.31 -9.11 -30.17
C ASN A 14 -3.57 -10.25 -29.47
N ASP A 15 -2.99 -11.19 -30.22
CA ASP A 15 -2.22 -12.31 -29.66
C ASP A 15 -0.98 -11.82 -28.89
N THR A 16 -0.36 -10.73 -29.37
CA THR A 16 0.81 -10.12 -28.71
C THR A 16 0.42 -9.32 -27.46
N GLY A 17 -0.76 -8.69 -27.46
CA GLY A 17 -1.28 -7.85 -26.38
C GLY A 17 -2.07 -8.61 -25.32
N ALA A 18 -2.69 -9.74 -25.67
CA ALA A 18 -3.42 -10.63 -24.77
C ALA A 18 -2.46 -11.56 -24.00
N ARG A 19 -1.39 -10.99 -23.45
CA ARG A 19 -0.49 -11.74 -22.57
C ARG A 19 -1.20 -12.04 -21.28
N THR A 20 -1.29 -13.31 -20.94
CA THR A 20 -1.73 -13.73 -19.62
C THR A 20 -0.72 -13.18 -18.60
N PRO A 21 -1.18 -12.50 -17.53
CA PRO A 21 -0.30 -12.17 -16.42
C PRO A 21 0.39 -13.44 -15.91
N PRO A 22 1.66 -13.35 -15.49
CA PRO A 22 2.31 -14.48 -14.85
C PRO A 22 1.50 -14.96 -13.66
N VAL A 23 1.43 -16.28 -13.47
CA VAL A 23 0.75 -16.89 -12.33
C VAL A 23 1.81 -17.03 -11.25
N GLY A 24 1.77 -16.17 -10.23
CA GLY A 24 2.82 -16.12 -9.21
C GLY A 24 3.07 -17.47 -8.54
N GLY A 25 4.33 -17.90 -8.54
CA GLY A 25 4.82 -19.06 -7.78
C GLY A 25 5.37 -18.68 -6.41
N ALA A 26 5.54 -19.67 -5.52
CA ALA A 26 6.09 -19.45 -4.17
C ALA A 26 7.54 -18.90 -4.17
N ASP A 27 8.31 -19.22 -5.21
CA ASP A 27 9.70 -18.77 -5.39
C ASP A 27 9.83 -17.60 -6.38
N GLU A 28 8.71 -17.04 -6.84
CA GLU A 28 8.72 -15.89 -7.75
C GLU A 28 8.61 -14.58 -6.99
N PRO A 29 9.22 -13.49 -7.50
CA PRO A 29 9.06 -12.18 -6.89
C PRO A 29 7.57 -11.76 -6.90
N PRO A 30 7.12 -11.04 -5.85
CA PRO A 30 5.73 -10.65 -5.73
C PRO A 30 5.28 -9.82 -6.93
N ILE A 31 4.19 -10.25 -7.57
CA ILE A 31 3.63 -9.59 -8.74
C ILE A 31 2.65 -8.51 -8.28
N ILE A 32 2.81 -7.31 -8.83
CA ILE A 32 1.93 -6.17 -8.58
C ILE A 32 1.26 -5.71 -9.86
N THR A 33 -0.06 -5.56 -9.81
CA THR A 33 -0.85 -5.05 -10.92
C THR A 33 -0.94 -3.53 -10.84
N LEU A 34 -0.47 -2.83 -11.86
CA LEU A 34 -0.69 -1.39 -11.99
C LEU A 34 -2.05 -1.14 -12.68
N ALA A 35 -2.90 -0.33 -12.07
CA ALA A 35 -4.22 -0.01 -12.61
C ALA A 35 -4.49 1.50 -12.54
N THR A 36 -5.21 2.04 -13.51
CA THR A 36 -5.44 3.49 -13.61
C THR A 36 -6.52 4.02 -12.66
N ARG A 37 -7.28 3.15 -11.99
CA ARG A 37 -8.42 3.53 -11.14
C ARG A 37 -8.42 2.78 -9.82
N ASN A 38 -8.72 3.52 -8.74
CA ASN A 38 -8.78 2.96 -7.38
C ASN A 38 -9.79 1.82 -7.24
N ASP A 39 -10.95 1.89 -7.91
CA ASP A 39 -11.96 0.81 -7.81
C ASP A 39 -11.48 -0.51 -8.40
N ILE A 40 -10.65 -0.46 -9.45
CA ILE A 40 -9.99 -1.64 -10.02
C ILE A 40 -9.00 -2.22 -9.02
N VAL A 41 -8.18 -1.37 -8.39
CA VAL A 41 -7.23 -1.75 -7.35
C VAL A 41 -7.93 -2.42 -6.17
N THR A 42 -8.96 -1.77 -5.63
CA THR A 42 -9.77 -2.29 -4.52
C THR A 42 -10.37 -3.64 -4.86
N ARG A 43 -10.92 -3.81 -6.08
CA ARG A 43 -11.50 -5.08 -6.51
C ARG A 43 -10.46 -6.21 -6.60
N ILE A 44 -9.28 -5.94 -7.15
CA ILE A 44 -8.20 -6.94 -7.25
C ILE A 44 -7.71 -7.33 -5.85
N ASN A 45 -7.36 -6.35 -5.02
CA ASN A 45 -6.87 -6.60 -3.67
C ASN A 45 -7.89 -7.37 -2.82
N ARG A 46 -9.17 -7.02 -2.91
CA ARG A 46 -10.24 -7.75 -2.20
C ARG A 46 -10.37 -9.19 -2.67
N ALA A 47 -10.37 -9.42 -3.98
CA ALA A 47 -10.47 -10.78 -4.52
C ALA A 47 -9.31 -11.69 -4.06
N HIS A 48 -8.08 -11.16 -4.03
CA HIS A 48 -6.94 -11.90 -3.51
C HIS A 48 -7.01 -12.14 -2.00
N LEU A 49 -7.40 -11.13 -1.22
CA LEU A 49 -7.57 -11.29 0.23
C LEU A 49 -8.67 -12.32 0.56
N ASP A 50 -9.79 -12.29 -0.15
CA ASP A 50 -10.91 -13.21 0.05
C ASP A 50 -10.51 -14.66 -0.26
N ALA A 51 -9.65 -14.87 -1.26
CA ALA A 51 -9.13 -16.18 -1.66
C ALA A 51 -8.15 -16.79 -0.64
N LEU A 52 -7.52 -15.98 0.23
CA LEU A 52 -6.63 -16.50 1.27
C LEU A 52 -7.40 -17.27 2.36
N PRO A 53 -6.85 -18.39 2.85
CA PRO A 53 -7.45 -19.12 3.95
C PRO A 53 -7.38 -18.32 5.26
N GLY A 54 -8.21 -18.72 6.23
CA GLY A 54 -8.26 -18.10 7.55
C GLY A 54 -9.17 -16.89 7.65
N ALA A 55 -9.34 -16.40 8.88
CA ALA A 55 -10.22 -15.29 9.19
C ALA A 55 -9.55 -13.94 8.86
N THR A 56 -10.32 -13.03 8.25
CA THR A 56 -9.92 -11.63 8.08
C THR A 56 -9.82 -10.96 9.45
N GLN A 57 -8.71 -10.29 9.69
CA GLN A 57 -8.53 -9.38 10.83
C GLN A 57 -8.56 -7.95 10.33
N THR A 58 -9.27 -7.07 11.04
CA THR A 58 -9.42 -5.67 10.66
C THR A 58 -8.76 -4.80 11.73
N ALA A 59 -7.81 -3.95 11.31
CA ALA A 59 -7.21 -2.94 12.15
C ALA A 59 -7.87 -1.59 11.84
N HIS A 60 -8.48 -0.96 12.84
CA HIS A 60 -9.08 0.36 12.72
C HIS A 60 -8.06 1.42 13.11
N ALA A 61 -7.94 2.46 12.29
CA ALA A 61 -7.06 3.60 12.56
C ALA A 61 -7.59 4.44 13.74
N GLU A 62 -6.68 4.96 14.55
CA GLU A 62 -7.00 6.01 15.51
C GLU A 62 -6.82 7.37 14.84
N ILE A 63 -7.87 8.18 14.80
CA ILE A 63 -7.89 9.45 14.07
C ILE A 63 -8.26 10.57 15.04
N SER A 64 -7.41 11.58 15.12
CA SER A 64 -7.65 12.80 15.89
C SER A 64 -7.57 14.02 14.97
N GLY A 65 -8.40 15.03 15.21
CA GLY A 65 -8.47 16.24 14.37
C GLY A 65 -9.18 16.02 13.02
N ASP A 66 -8.89 16.89 12.05
CA ASP A 66 -9.58 16.91 10.74
C ASP A 66 -8.59 16.78 9.57
N PHE A 67 -8.72 15.70 8.79
CA PHE A 67 -7.98 15.48 7.54
C PHE A 67 -8.70 16.04 6.30
N GLY A 68 -9.81 16.77 6.46
CA GLY A 68 -10.63 17.28 5.38
C GLY A 68 -11.73 16.29 4.99
N ARG A 69 -12.32 16.47 3.80
CA ARG A 69 -13.51 15.70 3.40
C ARG A 69 -13.14 14.37 2.73
N GLY A 70 -13.47 13.29 3.43
CA GLY A 70 -13.52 11.92 2.89
C GLY A 70 -12.23 11.12 3.08
N ASP A 71 -12.35 9.80 2.95
CA ASP A 71 -11.28 8.84 3.28
C ASP A 71 -10.04 8.98 2.38
N ALA A 72 -10.20 9.55 1.18
CA ALA A 72 -9.10 9.81 0.25
C ALA A 72 -8.06 10.82 0.78
N ALA A 73 -8.38 11.55 1.86
CA ALA A 73 -7.46 12.46 2.50
C ALA A 73 -6.60 11.78 3.58
N TYR A 74 -6.90 10.54 3.95
CA TYR A 74 -6.10 9.78 4.90
C TYR A 74 -4.82 9.25 4.25
N PRO A 75 -3.71 9.17 5.03
CA PRO A 75 -2.44 8.70 4.51
C PRO A 75 -2.38 7.17 4.33
N ALA A 76 -3.33 6.43 4.92
CA ALA A 76 -3.47 4.98 4.82
C ALA A 76 -4.94 4.58 5.00
N ASP A 77 -5.25 3.29 4.83
CA ASP A 77 -6.59 2.75 5.01
C ASP A 77 -7.05 2.90 6.47
N ALA A 78 -8.19 3.57 6.67
CA ALA A 78 -8.80 3.70 8.00
C ALA A 78 -9.25 2.33 8.56
N GLU A 79 -9.64 1.42 7.68
CA GLU A 79 -9.93 0.02 8.00
C GLU A 79 -9.01 -0.89 7.19
N LEU A 80 -7.89 -1.30 7.81
CA LEU A 80 -6.93 -2.19 7.16
C LEU A 80 -7.33 -3.65 7.40
N GLN A 81 -7.77 -4.34 6.35
CA GLN A 81 -8.10 -5.76 6.39
C GLN A 81 -6.91 -6.62 5.97
N LEU A 82 -6.54 -7.58 6.82
CA LEU A 82 -5.40 -8.48 6.61
C LEU A 82 -5.75 -9.93 6.90
N LYS A 83 -5.03 -10.83 6.23
CA LYS A 83 -4.94 -12.26 6.52
C LYS A 83 -3.48 -12.69 6.46
N VAL A 84 -3.15 -13.81 7.11
CA VAL A 84 -1.86 -14.47 6.87
C VAL A 84 -1.78 -14.87 5.40
N GLY A 85 -0.63 -14.62 4.77
CA GLY A 85 -0.41 -14.78 3.33
C GLY A 85 -0.75 -13.54 2.49
N ALA A 86 -1.21 -12.44 3.11
CA ALA A 86 -1.52 -11.23 2.35
C ALA A 86 -0.24 -10.55 1.84
N GLN A 87 -0.24 -10.20 0.54
CA GLN A 87 0.79 -9.35 -0.05
C GLN A 87 0.52 -7.90 0.32
N VAL A 88 1.46 -7.27 1.00
CA VAL A 88 1.35 -5.91 1.53
C VAL A 88 2.49 -5.04 1.03
N MET A 89 2.24 -3.73 0.98
CA MET A 89 3.24 -2.72 0.67
C MET A 89 3.37 -1.77 1.86
N PHE A 90 4.61 -1.46 2.22
CA PHE A 90 4.93 -0.48 3.25
C PHE A 90 4.68 0.94 2.75
N LEU A 91 4.05 1.77 3.59
CA LEU A 91 3.63 3.14 3.27
C LEU A 91 4.60 4.22 3.78
N ARG A 92 5.60 3.82 4.57
CA ARG A 92 6.59 4.72 5.17
C ARG A 92 7.93 4.02 5.30
N ASN A 93 8.99 4.81 5.34
CA ASN A 93 10.31 4.30 5.72
C ASN A 93 10.31 3.92 7.19
N ASP A 94 10.98 2.81 7.52
CA ASP A 94 11.26 2.45 8.89
C ASP A 94 12.12 3.54 9.55
N VAL A 95 11.75 3.96 10.75
CA VAL A 95 12.54 4.93 11.52
C VAL A 95 13.64 4.17 12.24
N SER A 96 14.82 4.11 11.63
CA SER A 96 15.90 3.32 12.21
C SER A 96 16.34 3.88 13.56
N THR A 97 16.37 3.00 14.56
CA THR A 97 16.94 3.29 15.88
C THR A 97 18.46 3.17 15.82
N PHE A 98 19.18 4.20 16.26
CA PHE A 98 20.62 4.18 16.56
C PHE A 98 21.54 3.65 15.43
N GLY A 99 21.62 4.40 14.31
CA GLY A 99 22.67 4.21 13.30
C GLY A 99 22.55 2.95 12.43
N GLN A 100 21.48 2.17 12.59
CA GLN A 100 21.16 1.07 11.69
C GLN A 100 20.49 1.59 10.40
N PRO A 101 20.64 0.90 9.26
CA PRO A 101 19.83 1.20 8.08
C PRO A 101 18.34 0.88 8.35
N PRO A 102 17.40 1.54 7.65
CA PRO A 102 15.98 1.23 7.77
C PRO A 102 15.71 -0.21 7.30
N ARG A 103 14.89 -0.97 8.05
CA ARG A 103 14.51 -2.35 7.70
C ARG A 103 13.69 -2.42 6.40
N TRP A 104 12.97 -1.36 6.07
CA TRP A 104 12.22 -1.21 4.83
C TRP A 104 12.11 0.27 4.43
N VAL A 105 11.75 0.51 3.17
CA VAL A 105 11.43 1.85 2.66
C VAL A 105 9.99 1.88 2.15
N ASN A 106 9.43 3.08 1.97
CA ASN A 106 8.12 3.23 1.36
C ASN A 106 8.11 2.57 -0.03
N GLY A 107 7.14 1.69 -0.28
CA GLY A 107 7.03 0.89 -1.49
C GLY A 107 7.62 -0.51 -1.39
N THR A 108 8.35 -0.86 -0.33
CA THR A 108 8.78 -2.26 -0.08
C THR A 108 7.54 -3.16 -0.06
N ILE A 109 7.63 -4.33 -0.70
CA ILE A 109 6.55 -5.33 -0.74
C ILE A 109 6.97 -6.51 0.14
N GLY A 110 6.02 -7.07 0.87
CA GLY A 110 6.23 -8.27 1.68
C GLY A 110 4.96 -9.10 1.86
N THR A 111 5.09 -10.21 2.56
CA THR A 111 3.99 -11.15 2.83
C THR A 111 3.72 -11.22 4.32
N VAL A 112 2.46 -11.06 4.74
CA VAL A 112 2.07 -11.19 6.14
C VAL A 112 2.23 -12.65 6.60
N THR A 113 3.10 -12.91 7.57
CA THR A 113 3.31 -14.25 8.12
C THR A 113 2.56 -14.48 9.43
N ARG A 114 2.27 -13.41 10.18
CA ARG A 114 1.54 -13.48 11.44
C ARG A 114 0.86 -12.15 11.78
N ILE A 115 -0.29 -12.22 12.44
CA ILE A 115 -0.99 -11.06 12.99
C ILE A 115 -1.25 -11.37 14.47
N ALA A 116 -0.77 -10.52 15.37
CA ALA A 116 -0.91 -10.73 16.82
C ALA A 116 -1.09 -9.40 17.57
N GLY A 117 -2.31 -9.15 18.06
CA GLY A 117 -2.65 -8.28 19.19
C GLY A 117 -1.86 -6.97 19.36
N GLY A 118 -1.54 -6.26 18.27
CA GLY A 118 -0.76 -5.01 18.28
C GLY A 118 0.39 -4.96 17.26
N THR A 119 0.77 -6.09 16.68
CA THR A 119 1.89 -6.19 15.73
C THR A 119 1.51 -7.08 14.54
N VAL A 120 1.97 -6.69 13.35
CA VAL A 120 1.91 -7.51 12.14
C VAL A 120 3.32 -7.96 11.79
N ARG A 121 3.54 -9.26 11.63
CA ARG A 121 4.81 -9.79 11.14
C ARG A 121 4.76 -9.94 9.62
N VAL A 122 5.72 -9.32 8.95
CA VAL A 122 5.84 -9.33 7.49
C VAL A 122 7.18 -9.94 7.12
N GLU A 123 7.19 -10.81 6.13
CA GLU A 123 8.42 -11.31 5.49
C GLU A 123 8.74 -10.47 4.26
N VAL A 124 9.98 -10.01 4.16
CA VAL A 124 10.56 -9.30 3.01
C VAL A 124 11.90 -9.97 2.70
N ASP A 125 12.08 -10.45 1.47
CA ASP A 125 13.33 -11.06 0.99
C ASP A 125 13.90 -12.15 1.94
N GLY A 126 13.02 -12.94 2.57
CA GLY A 126 13.37 -14.00 3.50
C GLY A 126 13.62 -13.55 4.94
N GLU A 127 13.58 -12.25 5.22
CA GLU A 127 13.69 -11.69 6.57
C GLU A 127 12.32 -11.35 7.15
N GLN A 128 12.06 -11.80 8.38
CA GLN A 128 10.83 -11.46 9.09
C GLN A 128 11.02 -10.25 10.00
N MET A 129 10.10 -9.31 9.90
CA MET A 129 10.12 -8.05 10.65
C MET A 129 8.76 -7.80 11.30
N ASP A 130 8.81 -7.30 12.53
CA ASP A 130 7.65 -6.82 13.25
C ASP A 130 7.33 -5.38 12.85
N VAL A 131 6.07 -5.19 12.47
CA VAL A 131 5.50 -3.92 12.03
C VAL A 131 4.48 -3.46 13.06
N GLU A 132 4.74 -2.28 13.60
CA GLU A 132 3.90 -1.61 14.59
C GLU A 132 3.15 -0.44 13.96
N PRO A 133 2.06 0.05 14.59
CA PRO A 133 1.38 1.26 14.14
C PRO A 133 2.31 2.47 14.07
N ALA A 134 2.15 3.28 13.03
CA ALA A 134 2.87 4.54 12.84
C ALA A 134 1.88 5.72 12.90
N VAL A 135 2.38 6.89 13.32
CA VAL A 135 1.60 8.13 13.43
C VAL A 135 1.92 9.08 12.28
N TRP A 136 0.91 9.48 11.50
CA TRP A 136 1.01 10.53 10.51
C TRP A 136 0.40 11.82 11.05
N GLU A 137 1.16 12.91 10.96
CA GLU A 137 0.75 14.23 11.43
C GLU A 137 0.37 15.13 10.25
N ARG A 138 -0.76 15.82 10.35
CA ARG A 138 -1.14 16.89 9.44
C ARG A 138 -0.80 18.24 10.07
N PHE A 139 -0.04 19.06 9.35
CA PHE A 139 0.35 20.38 9.81
C PHE A 139 -0.50 21.48 9.15
N ARG A 140 -0.87 22.50 9.94
CA ARG A 140 -1.29 23.81 9.43
C ARG A 140 -0.11 24.76 9.56
N TYR A 141 0.15 25.50 8.49
CA TYR A 141 1.19 26.52 8.46
C TYR A 141 0.55 27.90 8.50
N ALA A 142 1.13 28.80 9.30
CA ALA A 142 0.74 30.20 9.36
C ALA A 142 1.97 31.09 9.16
N TYR A 143 1.81 32.12 8.33
CA TYR A 143 2.85 33.12 8.11
C TYR A 143 2.61 34.34 9.00
N ASN A 144 3.62 34.73 9.76
CA ASN A 144 3.60 35.96 10.53
C ASN A 144 4.40 37.04 9.78
N SER A 145 3.69 38.06 9.26
CA SER A 145 4.29 39.15 8.50
C SER A 145 5.22 40.05 9.32
N SER A 146 4.98 40.16 10.63
CA SER A 146 5.77 41.02 11.53
C SER A 146 7.13 40.39 11.87
N THR A 147 7.15 39.08 12.13
CA THR A 147 8.39 38.34 12.45
C THR A 147 9.05 37.71 11.21
N ARG A 148 8.39 37.77 10.05
CA ARG A 148 8.78 37.09 8.80
C ARG A 148 9.05 35.59 8.99
N SER A 149 8.30 34.95 9.89
CA SER A 149 8.47 33.54 10.23
C SER A 149 7.26 32.72 9.84
N ILE A 150 7.49 31.44 9.53
CA ILE A 150 6.45 30.43 9.33
C ILE A 150 6.35 29.60 10.61
N SER A 151 5.17 29.54 11.22
CA SER A 151 4.87 28.58 12.28
C SER A 151 4.14 27.36 11.71
N ARG A 152 4.29 26.21 12.38
CA ARG A 152 3.54 24.99 12.09
C ARG A 152 2.86 24.49 13.37
N GLU A 153 1.62 24.06 13.26
CA GLU A 153 0.87 23.38 14.32
C GLU A 153 0.34 22.05 13.79
N ILE A 154 0.33 21.01 14.63
CA ILE A 154 -0.33 19.74 14.30
C ILE A 154 -1.84 19.98 14.46
N VAL A 155 -2.60 19.72 13.41
CA VAL A 155 -4.06 19.90 13.40
C VAL A 155 -4.84 18.58 13.31
N ALA A 156 -4.15 17.50 12.96
CA ALA A 156 -4.72 16.17 12.92
C ALA A 156 -3.62 15.10 13.01
N GLU A 157 -3.94 13.95 13.60
CA GLU A 157 -3.08 12.77 13.66
C GLU A 157 -3.86 11.53 13.22
N PHE A 158 -3.17 10.64 12.52
CA PHE A 158 -3.70 9.37 12.05
C PHE A 158 -2.74 8.27 12.47
N THR A 159 -3.20 7.27 13.21
CA THR A 159 -2.37 6.16 13.71
C THR A 159 -2.87 4.83 13.16
N GLN A 160 -2.01 4.11 12.46
CA GLN A 160 -2.33 2.82 11.81
C GLN A 160 -1.05 2.06 11.45
N PHE A 161 -1.14 0.76 11.18
CA PHE A 161 -0.04 0.04 10.53
C PHE A 161 0.35 0.71 9.19
N PRO A 162 1.64 0.95 8.92
CA PRO A 162 2.11 1.54 7.66
C PRO A 162 2.09 0.52 6.52
N LEU A 163 0.96 -0.15 6.30
CA LEU A 163 0.77 -1.21 5.33
C LEU A 163 -0.51 -0.96 4.51
N ARG A 164 -0.49 -1.39 3.25
CA ARG A 164 -1.70 -1.58 2.41
C ARG A 164 -1.61 -2.88 1.64
N LEU A 165 -2.75 -3.43 1.19
CA LEU A 165 -2.74 -4.56 0.26
C LEU A 165 -2.09 -4.17 -1.07
N ALA A 166 -1.33 -5.09 -1.66
CA ALA A 166 -0.41 -4.76 -2.74
C ALA A 166 -0.40 -5.75 -3.92
N TRP A 167 -1.50 -6.48 -4.17
CA TRP A 167 -1.66 -7.21 -5.44
C TRP A 167 -2.00 -6.26 -6.59
N ALA A 168 -2.58 -5.11 -6.29
CA ALA A 168 -2.75 -4.01 -7.21
C ALA A 168 -2.49 -2.65 -6.54
N VAL A 169 -2.02 -1.70 -7.33
CA VAL A 169 -1.85 -0.29 -6.95
C VAL A 169 -2.15 0.63 -8.14
N THR A 170 -2.41 1.90 -7.85
CA THR A 170 -2.49 2.97 -8.84
C THR A 170 -1.16 3.64 -9.07
#